data_AF-A0A936T4G8-F1
#
_entry.id   AF-A0A936T4G8-F1
#
_cell.length_a   1.000
_cell.length_b   1.000
_cell.length_c   1.000
_cell.angle_alpha   90.00
_cell.angle_beta   90.00
_cell.angle_gamma   90.00
#
_symmetry.space_group_name_H-M   'P 1'
#
loop_
_entity.id
_entity.type
_entity.pdbx_description
1 polymer ?
#
loop_
_entity_poly.entity_id
_entity_poly.type
_entity_poly.pdbx_seq_one_letter_code
_entity_poly.pdbx_strand_id
1 'polypeptide(L)'
;MSRLQSSLGRVRDAITRQFSRESLSAVLHVLVLLALVTAVRPLFSAPIGTQHYEASSIVLSLVKSDIALIQQAATRNRAAIPEILFLLVPTLFFVFSKRKLRWSDWTHGESFRVLVIGVLAIVTWSGATFEYNNYLQRGHVFDRLLLVGFLALSWRTPLAVPFATRLGILLVREAYVPINLDDFEFRTVTELLTIFSVFIWASARRSFQPWHVLVVGIGSWASYYYIAGVAKWIYGPQYSWLLEDRLTNLALASHMRGWLPFISDETFNGLIGRFRPYDVSLSVFTLIVEFGALVAFFLHRKVARLWFFLCFCLNFGIFTLTGVCFWKWMLVNWVFIYWTGRTGTPILDKFYSHKLALMLGVATVFYSGNRIWYNPQTHVVWYDTQFLEQYDIMVVGKSGEKYVVDPNYFAPQDMHFVQGAFCYATDNERAITHIYGTTGSYEVMKQLNEFTDPKQALALHRRGRMCSNPKQRAVFDDYMKRLFGNINRNGRPYDWISMLGAPHHLWVGIRGKEYKQQEKVTRLELWRSLMYAHGGKYHVLEKKLTHKIDLPNAD
;
A
#
# COMPACT_ATOMS: atom_id res chain seq x y z
N MET A 1 -55.90 7.80 6.66
CA MET A 1 -55.80 6.73 5.63
C MET A 1 -54.94 7.11 4.42
N SER A 2 -55.10 8.30 3.80
CA SER A 2 -54.37 8.70 2.57
C SER A 2 -52.83 8.68 2.68
N ARG A 3 -52.25 9.20 3.77
CA ARG A 3 -50.79 9.15 4.00
C ARG A 3 -50.27 7.71 4.09
N LEU A 4 -51.01 6.82 4.74
CA LEU A 4 -50.62 5.42 4.93
C LEU A 4 -50.68 4.64 3.61
N GLN A 5 -51.73 4.86 2.80
CA GLN A 5 -51.82 4.33 1.44
C GLN A 5 -50.70 4.86 0.53
N SER A 6 -50.37 6.15 0.62
CA SER A 6 -49.25 6.74 -0.16
C SER A 6 -47.89 6.16 0.23
N SER A 7 -47.69 5.82 1.51
CA SER A 7 -46.46 5.19 1.99
C SER A 7 -46.37 3.72 1.55
N LEU A 8 -47.47 2.97 1.64
CA LEU A 8 -47.54 1.58 1.16
C LEU A 8 -47.30 1.48 -0.35
N GLY A 9 -47.86 2.40 -1.15
CA GLY A 9 -47.60 2.49 -2.59
C GLY A 9 -46.11 2.70 -2.89
N ARG A 10 -45.47 3.66 -2.22
CA ARG A 10 -44.03 3.94 -2.37
C ARG A 10 -43.15 2.73 -2.00
N VAL A 11 -43.50 2.01 -0.95
CA VAL A 11 -42.78 0.79 -0.53
C VAL A 11 -42.95 -0.31 -1.59
N ARG A 12 -44.18 -0.53 -2.07
CA ARG A 12 -44.45 -1.51 -3.14
C ARG A 12 -43.66 -1.18 -4.40
N ASP A 13 -43.69 0.07 -4.87
CA ASP A 13 -42.96 0.50 -6.07
C ASP A 13 -41.44 0.33 -5.90
N ALA A 14 -40.92 0.61 -4.70
CA ALA A 14 -39.51 0.40 -4.39
C ALA A 14 -39.14 -1.09 -4.47
N ILE A 15 -39.97 -1.98 -3.90
CA ILE A 15 -39.79 -3.44 -3.96
C ILE A 15 -39.87 -3.93 -5.41
N THR A 16 -40.93 -3.57 -6.15
CA THR A 16 -41.10 -3.97 -7.54
C THR A 16 -39.93 -3.51 -8.41
N ARG A 17 -39.38 -2.31 -8.15
CA ARG A 17 -38.18 -1.83 -8.84
C ARG A 17 -36.97 -2.72 -8.57
N GLN A 18 -36.78 -3.23 -7.34
CA GLN A 18 -35.65 -4.12 -7.01
C GLN A 18 -35.74 -5.47 -7.71
N PHE A 19 -36.93 -5.96 -8.01
CA PHE A 19 -37.13 -7.21 -8.75
C PHE A 19 -37.36 -6.99 -10.26
N SER A 20 -37.13 -5.77 -10.75
CA SER A 20 -37.17 -5.48 -12.18
C SER A 20 -36.07 -6.23 -12.95
N ARG A 21 -36.31 -6.48 -14.23
CA ARG A 21 -35.32 -7.06 -15.14
C ARG A 21 -34.00 -6.27 -15.15
N GLU A 22 -34.06 -4.94 -15.02
CA GLU A 22 -32.88 -4.09 -14.93
C GLU A 22 -32.07 -4.39 -13.65
N SER A 23 -32.74 -4.51 -12.50
CA SER A 23 -32.09 -4.82 -11.22
C SER A 23 -31.50 -6.24 -11.15
N LEU A 24 -32.15 -7.23 -11.76
CA LEU A 24 -31.59 -8.58 -11.87
C LEU A 24 -30.40 -8.63 -12.83
N SER A 25 -30.49 -7.93 -13.97
CA SER A 25 -29.36 -7.79 -14.90
C SER A 25 -28.17 -7.10 -14.24
N ALA A 26 -28.44 -6.10 -13.41
CA ALA A 26 -27.49 -5.39 -12.59
C ALA A 26 -26.69 -6.33 -11.65
N VAL A 27 -27.40 -7.16 -10.89
CA VAL A 27 -26.79 -8.18 -10.01
C VAL A 27 -25.92 -9.14 -10.82
N LEU A 28 -26.44 -9.63 -11.95
CA LEU A 28 -25.70 -10.54 -12.83
C LEU A 28 -24.41 -9.90 -13.37
N HIS A 29 -24.44 -8.64 -13.82
CA HIS A 29 -23.24 -7.96 -14.28
C HIS A 29 -22.20 -7.79 -13.17
N VAL A 30 -22.62 -7.48 -11.93
CA VAL A 30 -21.71 -7.39 -10.78
C VAL A 30 -21.07 -8.75 -10.48
N LEU A 31 -21.85 -9.84 -10.49
CA LEU A 31 -21.34 -11.21 -10.31
C LEU A 31 -20.36 -11.61 -11.40
N VAL A 32 -20.68 -11.34 -12.67
CA VAL A 32 -19.79 -11.61 -13.79
C VAL A 32 -18.51 -10.79 -13.67
N LEU A 33 -18.59 -9.52 -13.28
CA LEU A 33 -17.42 -8.68 -13.09
C LEU A 33 -16.53 -9.20 -11.96
N LEU A 34 -17.11 -9.60 -10.83
CA LEU A 34 -16.38 -10.24 -9.72
C LEU A 34 -15.66 -11.51 -10.18
N ALA A 35 -16.35 -12.40 -10.90
CA ALA A 35 -15.74 -13.62 -11.44
C ALA A 35 -14.59 -13.32 -12.41
N LEU A 36 -14.78 -12.34 -13.32
CA LEU A 36 -13.73 -11.91 -14.25
C LEU A 36 -12.52 -11.32 -13.50
N VAL A 37 -12.75 -10.47 -12.50
CA VAL A 37 -11.67 -9.89 -11.68
C VAL A 37 -10.89 -11.00 -10.97
N THR A 38 -11.54 -11.97 -10.35
CA THR A 38 -10.86 -13.10 -9.70
C THR A 38 -10.04 -13.92 -10.70
N ALA A 39 -10.57 -14.19 -11.90
CA ALA A 39 -9.87 -14.96 -12.93
C ALA A 39 -8.67 -14.21 -13.54
N VAL A 40 -8.79 -12.89 -13.70
CA VAL A 40 -7.83 -12.06 -14.44
C VAL A 40 -6.82 -11.36 -13.54
N ARG A 41 -7.09 -11.20 -12.24
CA ARG A 41 -6.20 -10.54 -11.28
C ARG A 41 -4.74 -11.00 -11.39
N PRO A 42 -4.41 -12.32 -11.50
CA PRO A 42 -3.03 -12.76 -11.64
C PRO A 42 -2.29 -12.13 -12.84
N LEU A 43 -2.99 -11.78 -13.92
CA LEU A 43 -2.37 -11.12 -15.08
C LEU A 43 -1.86 -9.71 -14.75
N PHE A 44 -2.45 -9.06 -13.76
CA PHE A 44 -2.03 -7.74 -13.28
C PHE A 44 -1.03 -7.84 -12.13
N SER A 45 -1.28 -8.75 -11.19
CA SER A 45 -0.58 -8.81 -9.90
C SER A 45 0.36 -10.01 -9.75
N ALA A 46 0.64 -10.81 -10.79
CA ALA A 46 1.67 -11.83 -10.71
C ALA A 46 3.05 -11.17 -10.58
N PRO A 47 3.91 -11.64 -9.66
CA PRO A 47 5.32 -11.24 -9.65
C PRO A 47 5.99 -11.73 -10.93
N ILE A 48 6.97 -10.96 -11.41
CA ILE A 48 7.83 -11.35 -12.53
C ILE A 48 9.22 -11.68 -11.99
N GLY A 49 9.99 -12.48 -12.72
CA GLY A 49 11.35 -12.84 -12.30
C GLY A 49 12.29 -11.63 -12.22
N THR A 50 13.26 -11.69 -11.30
CA THR A 50 14.23 -10.61 -11.05
C THR A 50 15.03 -10.24 -12.29
N GLN A 51 15.28 -11.19 -13.19
CA GLN A 51 15.97 -10.97 -14.46
C GLN A 51 15.30 -9.91 -15.35
N HIS A 52 13.99 -9.71 -15.21
CA HIS A 52 13.27 -8.70 -15.98
C HIS A 52 13.55 -7.29 -15.47
N TYR A 53 13.68 -7.11 -14.15
CA TYR A 53 14.07 -5.85 -13.54
C TYR A 53 15.55 -5.52 -13.80
N GLU A 54 16.41 -6.54 -13.96
CA GLU A 54 17.82 -6.35 -14.33
C GLU A 54 18.04 -5.97 -15.80
N ALA A 55 17.02 -6.13 -16.65
CA ALA A 55 17.07 -5.72 -18.05
C ALA A 55 17.03 -4.18 -18.19
N SER A 56 17.47 -3.67 -19.35
CA SER A 56 17.38 -2.23 -19.65
C SER A 56 15.94 -1.74 -19.82
N SER A 57 15.05 -2.62 -20.28
CA SER A 57 13.61 -2.43 -20.25
C SER A 57 12.89 -3.67 -19.74
N ILE A 58 12.00 -3.48 -18.76
CA ILE A 58 11.17 -4.55 -18.19
C ILE A 58 10.21 -5.07 -19.28
N VAL A 59 9.53 -4.17 -19.99
CA VAL A 59 8.54 -4.53 -21.02
C VAL A 59 9.18 -5.31 -22.16
N LEU A 60 10.31 -4.85 -22.71
CA LEU A 60 10.98 -5.56 -23.81
C LEU A 60 11.49 -6.94 -23.37
N SER A 61 11.98 -7.04 -22.13
CA SER A 61 12.41 -8.31 -21.53
C SER A 61 11.23 -9.30 -21.41
N LEU A 62 10.07 -8.84 -20.93
CA LEU A 62 8.85 -9.64 -20.83
C LEU A 62 8.34 -10.08 -22.21
N VAL A 63 8.29 -9.17 -23.19
CA VAL A 63 7.88 -9.51 -24.56
C VAL A 63 8.79 -10.59 -25.16
N LYS A 64 10.10 -10.49 -24.95
CA LYS A 64 11.06 -11.50 -25.42
C LYS A 64 10.80 -12.87 -24.77
N SER A 65 10.57 -12.90 -23.45
CA SER A 65 10.24 -14.15 -22.74
C SER A 65 8.92 -14.75 -23.18
N ASP A 66 7.89 -13.92 -23.41
CA ASP A 66 6.60 -14.37 -23.90
C ASP A 66 6.70 -14.99 -25.29
N ILE A 67 7.47 -14.38 -26.21
CA ILE A 67 7.72 -14.93 -27.55
C ILE A 67 8.42 -16.29 -27.45
N ALA A 68 9.45 -16.40 -26.60
CA ALA A 68 10.16 -17.66 -26.40
C ALA A 68 9.24 -18.74 -25.80
N LEU A 69 8.40 -18.40 -24.84
CA LEU A 69 7.42 -19.30 -24.24
C LEU A 69 6.41 -19.80 -25.28
N ILE A 70 5.90 -18.91 -26.14
CA ILE A 70 4.96 -19.26 -27.22
C ILE A 70 5.63 -20.20 -28.22
N GLN A 71 6.86 -19.92 -28.65
CA GLN A 71 7.61 -20.80 -29.57
C GLN A 71 7.85 -22.19 -28.96
N GLN A 72 8.25 -22.25 -27.69
CA GLN A 72 8.45 -23.52 -26.98
C GLN A 72 7.13 -24.30 -26.80
N ALA A 73 6.02 -23.61 -26.53
CA ALA A 73 4.73 -24.25 -26.37
C ALA A 73 4.18 -24.75 -27.72
N ALA A 74 4.39 -23.99 -28.80
CA ALA A 74 4.02 -24.38 -30.16
C ALA A 74 4.75 -25.65 -30.61
N THR A 75 6.07 -25.73 -30.40
CA THR A 75 6.85 -26.94 -30.71
C THR A 75 6.41 -28.17 -29.91
N ARG A 76 5.79 -27.97 -28.74
CA ARG A 76 5.29 -29.04 -27.86
C ARG A 76 3.78 -29.28 -27.96
N ASN A 77 3.07 -28.56 -28.83
CA ASN A 77 1.60 -28.54 -28.90
C ASN A 77 0.94 -28.33 -27.52
N ARG A 78 1.48 -27.41 -26.71
CA ARG A 78 0.96 -27.04 -25.38
C ARG A 78 0.42 -25.61 -25.39
N ALA A 79 -0.50 -25.32 -24.49
CA ALA A 79 -0.94 -23.94 -24.26
C ALA A 79 0.18 -23.14 -23.55
N ALA A 80 0.42 -21.91 -24.02
CA ALA A 80 1.23 -20.92 -23.32
C ALA A 80 0.32 -19.79 -22.82
N ILE A 81 0.59 -19.31 -21.61
CA ILE A 81 -0.05 -18.11 -21.05
C ILE A 81 1.06 -17.05 -20.95
N PRO A 82 1.21 -16.18 -21.95
CA PRO A 82 2.19 -15.10 -21.91
C PRO A 82 1.85 -14.10 -20.80
N GLU A 83 2.86 -13.44 -20.22
CA GLU A 83 2.69 -12.51 -19.10
C GLU A 83 2.14 -11.15 -19.55
N ILE A 84 2.72 -10.54 -20.58
CA ILE A 84 2.35 -9.19 -21.04
C ILE A 84 1.58 -9.23 -22.36
N LEU A 85 1.90 -10.17 -23.27
CA LEU A 85 1.19 -10.28 -24.55
C LEU A 85 -0.26 -10.72 -24.36
N PHE A 86 -0.62 -11.31 -23.22
CA PHE A 86 -2.01 -11.65 -22.92
C PHE A 86 -2.92 -10.42 -22.83
N LEU A 87 -2.40 -9.25 -22.43
CA LEU A 87 -3.16 -7.99 -22.42
C LEU A 87 -3.59 -7.56 -23.82
N LEU A 88 -2.89 -8.04 -24.86
CA LEU A 88 -3.26 -7.78 -26.24
C LEU A 88 -4.52 -8.55 -26.63
N VAL A 89 -4.79 -9.74 -26.10
CA VAL A 89 -5.95 -10.56 -26.53
C VAL A 89 -7.29 -9.79 -26.43
N PRO A 90 -7.70 -9.26 -25.25
CA PRO A 90 -8.94 -8.51 -25.16
C PRO A 90 -8.87 -7.19 -25.94
N THR A 91 -7.68 -6.58 -26.05
CA THR A 91 -7.49 -5.31 -26.78
C THR A 91 -7.63 -5.50 -28.29
N LEU A 92 -7.02 -6.55 -28.84
CA LEU A 92 -7.10 -6.94 -30.25
C LEU A 92 -8.53 -7.27 -30.63
N PHE A 93 -9.32 -7.89 -29.74
CA PHE A 93 -10.76 -8.03 -29.97
C PHE A 93 -11.42 -6.68 -30.27
N PHE A 94 -11.12 -5.62 -29.50
CA PHE A 94 -11.67 -4.29 -29.79
C PHE A 94 -11.10 -3.64 -31.05
N VAL A 95 -9.80 -3.85 -31.33
CA VAL A 95 -9.14 -3.32 -32.54
C VAL A 95 -9.72 -3.96 -33.82
N PHE A 96 -9.93 -5.28 -33.81
CA PHE A 96 -10.49 -6.02 -34.94
C PHE A 96 -12.02 -5.95 -35.00
N SER A 97 -12.68 -5.77 -33.85
CA SER A 97 -14.07 -5.34 -33.88
C SER A 97 -14.13 -3.97 -34.53
N LYS A 98 -15.10 -3.72 -35.41
CA LYS A 98 -15.32 -2.36 -35.96
C LYS A 98 -15.74 -1.32 -34.88
N ARG A 99 -15.71 -1.69 -33.60
CA ARG A 99 -16.13 -0.88 -32.46
C ARG A 99 -14.93 -0.16 -31.83
N LYS A 100 -14.83 1.14 -32.08
CA LYS A 100 -13.89 2.02 -31.39
C LYS A 100 -14.45 2.40 -30.03
N LEU A 101 -13.97 1.76 -28.96
CA LEU A 101 -14.39 2.08 -27.59
C LEU A 101 -13.92 3.48 -27.19
N ARG A 102 -14.86 4.35 -26.81
CA ARG A 102 -14.60 5.72 -26.33
C ARG A 102 -15.22 5.94 -24.96
N TRP A 103 -14.70 6.90 -24.20
CA TRP A 103 -15.31 7.32 -22.93
C TRP A 103 -16.75 7.77 -23.11
N SER A 104 -17.07 8.44 -24.22
CA SER A 104 -18.43 8.86 -24.58
C SER A 104 -19.40 7.71 -24.86
N ASP A 105 -18.93 6.47 -25.05
CA ASP A 105 -19.79 5.32 -25.34
C ASP A 105 -20.59 4.84 -24.11
N TRP A 106 -20.15 5.24 -22.92
CA TRP A 106 -20.85 4.94 -21.68
C TRP A 106 -21.67 6.12 -21.19
N THR A 107 -22.81 5.81 -20.57
CA THR A 107 -23.60 6.82 -19.89
C THR A 107 -22.75 7.48 -18.79
N HIS A 108 -22.49 8.78 -18.93
CA HIS A 108 -21.59 9.58 -18.07
C HIS A 108 -20.12 9.14 -18.08
N GLY A 109 -19.66 8.51 -19.16
CA GLY A 109 -18.29 8.01 -19.24
C GLY A 109 -17.21 9.10 -19.19
N GLU A 110 -17.50 10.34 -19.60
CA GLU A 110 -16.58 11.49 -19.42
C GLU A 110 -16.33 11.82 -17.95
N SER A 111 -17.36 11.70 -17.09
CA SER A 111 -17.20 11.87 -15.64
C SER A 111 -16.47 10.68 -15.02
N PHE A 112 -16.79 9.47 -15.48
CA PHE A 112 -16.10 8.24 -15.07
C PHE A 112 -14.62 8.25 -15.45
N ARG A 113 -14.25 8.84 -16.61
CA ARG A 113 -12.87 9.04 -17.04
C ARG A 113 -12.06 9.77 -15.97
N VAL A 114 -12.59 10.87 -15.42
CA VAL A 114 -11.86 11.66 -14.42
C VAL A 114 -11.53 10.82 -13.18
N LEU A 115 -12.46 9.98 -12.72
CA LEU A 115 -12.23 9.05 -11.62
C LEU A 115 -11.12 8.03 -11.97
N VAL A 116 -11.25 7.33 -13.09
CA VAL A 116 -10.29 6.29 -13.51
C VAL A 116 -8.89 6.88 -13.72
N ILE A 117 -8.80 8.00 -14.43
CA ILE A 117 -7.52 8.67 -14.69
C ILE A 117 -6.92 9.23 -13.40
N GLY A 118 -7.73 9.78 -12.49
CA GLY A 118 -7.24 10.28 -11.19
C GLY A 118 -6.56 9.18 -10.39
N VAL A 119 -7.15 7.98 -10.33
CA VAL A 119 -6.53 6.82 -9.67
C VAL A 119 -5.31 6.31 -10.44
N LEU A 120 -5.38 6.26 -11.78
CA LEU A 120 -4.27 5.79 -12.62
C LEU A 120 -3.05 6.71 -12.56
N ALA A 121 -3.28 8.02 -12.42
CA ALA A 121 -2.24 9.02 -12.27
C ALA A 121 -1.42 8.81 -10.98
N ILE A 122 -2.01 8.28 -9.90
CA ILE A 122 -1.30 7.99 -8.64
C ILE A 122 -0.23 6.92 -8.86
N VAL A 123 -0.60 5.79 -9.46
CA VAL A 123 0.34 4.69 -9.76
C VAL A 123 1.32 5.12 -10.85
N THR A 124 0.86 5.88 -11.84
CA THR A 124 1.73 6.40 -12.90
C THR A 124 2.78 7.35 -12.35
N TRP A 125 2.39 8.26 -11.45
CA TRP A 125 3.32 9.18 -10.80
C TRP A 125 4.42 8.40 -10.09
N SER A 126 4.07 7.48 -9.20
CA SER A 126 5.07 6.66 -8.51
C SER A 126 5.94 5.82 -9.45
N GLY A 127 5.35 5.18 -10.46
CA GLY A 127 6.09 4.34 -11.40
C GLY A 127 6.96 5.12 -12.39
N ALA A 128 6.64 6.39 -12.67
CA ALA A 128 7.41 7.22 -13.60
C ALA A 128 8.51 8.03 -12.90
N THR A 129 8.35 8.35 -11.61
CA THR A 129 9.22 9.29 -10.90
C THR A 129 10.01 8.67 -9.75
N PHE A 130 10.05 7.34 -9.63
CA PHE A 130 10.92 6.72 -8.61
C PHE A 130 12.40 6.98 -8.93
N GLU A 131 13.24 6.94 -7.91
CA GLU A 131 14.67 7.21 -8.04
C GLU A 131 15.40 6.18 -8.90
N TYR A 132 16.67 6.45 -9.23
CA TYR A 132 17.47 5.45 -9.91
C TYR A 132 17.74 4.26 -8.99
N ASN A 133 17.53 3.04 -9.48
CA ASN A 133 17.74 1.84 -8.69
C ASN A 133 19.23 1.49 -8.67
N ASN A 134 19.91 1.93 -7.62
CA ASN A 134 21.35 1.74 -7.47
C ASN A 134 21.74 0.26 -7.26
N TYR A 135 20.84 -0.56 -6.70
CA TYR A 135 21.05 -2.00 -6.57
C TYR A 135 21.05 -2.69 -7.94
N LEU A 136 20.07 -2.39 -8.80
CA LEU A 136 19.96 -2.97 -10.15
C LEU A 136 20.86 -2.28 -11.18
N GLN A 137 21.32 -1.06 -10.92
CA GLN A 137 21.96 -0.17 -11.91
C GLN A 137 21.03 0.08 -13.11
N ARG A 138 19.79 0.44 -12.80
CA ARG A 138 18.73 0.69 -13.80
C ARG A 138 17.88 1.88 -13.39
N GLY A 139 17.43 2.63 -14.40
CA GLY A 139 16.41 3.68 -14.26
C GLY A 139 15.21 3.48 -15.18
N HIS A 140 15.18 2.40 -15.97
CA HIS A 140 14.07 1.98 -16.83
C HIS A 140 13.36 3.12 -17.61
N VAL A 141 14.15 4.03 -18.18
CA VAL A 141 13.65 5.27 -18.81
C VAL A 141 12.60 4.97 -19.89
N PHE A 142 12.82 3.94 -20.71
CA PHE A 142 11.87 3.52 -21.73
C PHE A 142 10.52 3.10 -21.13
N ASP A 143 10.53 2.27 -20.09
CA ASP A 143 9.30 1.80 -19.44
C ASP A 143 8.54 2.95 -18.78
N ARG A 144 9.25 3.92 -18.19
CA ARG A 144 8.66 5.14 -17.59
C ARG A 144 7.99 6.03 -18.64
N LEU A 145 8.67 6.29 -19.76
CA LEU A 145 8.10 7.06 -20.87
C LEU A 145 6.89 6.35 -21.47
N LEU A 146 6.96 5.02 -21.61
CA LEU A 146 5.85 4.20 -22.08
C LEU A 146 4.65 4.27 -21.14
N LEU A 147 4.87 4.22 -19.82
CA LEU A 147 3.83 4.38 -18.80
C LEU A 147 3.14 5.74 -18.88
N VAL A 148 3.91 6.83 -18.98
CA VAL A 148 3.35 8.18 -19.18
C VAL A 148 2.59 8.29 -20.50
N GLY A 149 3.12 7.69 -21.57
CA GLY A 149 2.46 7.59 -22.86
C GLY A 149 1.11 6.86 -22.77
N PHE A 150 1.04 5.74 -22.05
CA PHE A 150 -0.21 5.03 -21.83
C PHE A 150 -1.19 5.83 -20.97
N LEU A 151 -0.74 6.55 -19.92
CA LEU A 151 -1.61 7.45 -19.15
C LEU A 151 -2.22 8.54 -20.05
N ALA A 152 -1.40 9.19 -20.87
CA ALA A 152 -1.88 10.20 -21.81
C ALA A 152 -2.86 9.61 -22.83
N LEU A 153 -2.57 8.42 -23.36
CA LEU A 153 -3.46 7.70 -24.27
C LEU A 153 -4.76 7.27 -23.58
N SER A 154 -4.72 6.91 -22.29
CA SER A 154 -5.91 6.57 -21.48
C SER A 154 -6.90 7.72 -21.41
N TRP A 155 -6.46 8.97 -21.50
CA TRP A 155 -7.35 10.13 -21.59
C TRP A 155 -8.22 10.09 -22.85
N ARG A 156 -7.63 9.65 -23.97
CA ARG A 156 -8.30 9.58 -25.28
C ARG A 156 -9.08 8.29 -25.46
N THR A 157 -8.52 7.16 -25.06
CA THR A 157 -9.14 5.83 -25.22
C THR A 157 -9.05 5.01 -23.94
N PRO A 158 -10.17 4.42 -23.46
CA PRO A 158 -10.13 3.56 -22.29
C PRO A 158 -9.27 2.30 -22.49
N LEU A 159 -9.04 1.87 -23.74
CA LEU A 159 -8.25 0.65 -24.02
C LEU A 159 -6.79 0.74 -23.57
N ALA A 160 -6.26 1.93 -23.32
CA ALA A 160 -4.90 2.09 -22.79
C ALA A 160 -4.81 1.88 -21.27
N VAL A 161 -5.93 1.96 -20.54
CA VAL A 161 -5.95 1.83 -19.05
C VAL A 161 -5.37 0.49 -18.57
N PRO A 162 -5.71 -0.68 -19.16
CA PRO A 162 -5.12 -1.96 -18.74
C PRO A 162 -3.59 -2.01 -18.91
N PHE A 163 -3.05 -1.41 -19.97
CA PHE A 163 -1.61 -1.37 -20.22
C PHE A 163 -0.90 -0.45 -19.22
N ALA A 164 -1.43 0.75 -19.00
CA ALA A 164 -0.92 1.65 -17.98
C ALA A 164 -0.98 1.01 -16.58
N THR A 165 -2.08 0.30 -16.27
CA THR A 165 -2.27 -0.39 -14.98
C THR A 165 -1.22 -1.47 -14.77
N ARG A 166 -1.04 -2.39 -15.73
CA ARG A 166 -0.02 -3.45 -15.60
C ARG A 166 1.38 -2.86 -15.50
N LEU A 167 1.72 -1.92 -16.38
CA LEU A 167 3.06 -1.32 -16.39
C LEU A 167 3.35 -0.53 -15.11
N GLY A 168 2.35 0.21 -14.61
CA GLY A 168 2.43 0.90 -13.33
C GLY A 168 2.66 -0.07 -12.16
N ILE A 169 1.93 -1.19 -12.11
CA ILE A 169 2.14 -2.24 -11.10
C ILE A 169 3.56 -2.81 -11.18
N LEU A 170 4.05 -3.10 -12.39
CA LEU A 170 5.40 -3.63 -12.57
C LEU A 170 6.47 -2.66 -12.06
N LEU A 171 6.38 -1.38 -12.44
CA LEU A 171 7.37 -0.38 -12.04
C LEU A 171 7.33 -0.10 -10.53
N VAL A 172 6.14 -0.03 -9.93
CA VAL A 172 6.01 0.09 -8.47
C VAL A 172 6.63 -1.10 -7.73
N ARG A 173 6.52 -2.32 -8.30
CA ARG A 173 7.04 -3.54 -7.66
C ARG A 173 8.54 -3.70 -7.72
N GLU A 174 9.23 -2.89 -8.52
CA GLU A 174 10.69 -2.84 -8.52
C GLU A 174 11.24 -2.49 -7.13
N ALA A 175 10.51 -1.69 -6.35
CA ALA A 175 10.80 -1.36 -4.96
C ALA A 175 10.95 -2.58 -4.04
N TYR A 176 10.42 -3.74 -4.44
CA TYR A 176 10.43 -4.97 -3.63
C TYR A 176 11.42 -6.02 -4.17
N VAL A 177 12.34 -5.62 -5.06
CA VAL A 177 13.39 -6.50 -5.59
C VAL A 177 14.74 -6.09 -4.99
N PRO A 178 15.51 -7.02 -4.38
CA PRO A 178 15.27 -8.46 -4.22
C PRO A 178 14.51 -8.81 -2.94
N ILE A 179 14.26 -7.82 -2.08
CA ILE A 179 13.64 -8.01 -0.77
C ILE A 179 12.12 -8.00 -0.95
N ASN A 180 11.56 -9.21 -1.11
CA ASN A 180 10.12 -9.39 -1.23
C ASN A 180 9.42 -8.89 0.04
N LEU A 181 8.80 -7.72 -0.07
CA LEU A 181 7.86 -7.20 0.91
C LEU A 181 6.44 -7.23 0.36
N ASP A 182 5.50 -7.15 1.28
CA ASP A 182 4.10 -6.96 0.94
C ASP A 182 3.92 -5.54 0.32
N ASP A 183 3.33 -5.47 -0.87
CA ASP A 183 2.95 -4.25 -1.59
C ASP A 183 1.67 -3.58 -1.05
N PHE A 184 1.39 -3.77 0.25
CA PHE A 184 0.09 -3.46 0.87
C PHE A 184 -0.36 -2.01 0.65
N GLU A 185 0.58 -1.07 0.65
CA GLU A 185 0.32 0.36 0.44
C GLU A 185 -0.25 0.68 -0.94
N PHE A 186 0.11 -0.10 -1.97
CA PHE A 186 -0.39 0.03 -3.34
C PHE A 186 -1.48 -0.96 -3.70
N ARG A 187 -1.62 -2.05 -2.92
CA ARG A 187 -2.51 -3.17 -3.26
C ARG A 187 -3.94 -2.72 -3.53
N THR A 188 -4.51 -1.87 -2.68
CA THR A 188 -5.89 -1.38 -2.88
C THR A 188 -6.03 -0.52 -4.13
N VAL A 189 -5.04 0.35 -4.42
CA VAL A 189 -5.06 1.23 -5.59
C VAL A 189 -4.93 0.41 -6.88
N THR A 190 -4.01 -0.55 -6.88
CA THR A 190 -3.76 -1.44 -8.03
C THR A 190 -4.92 -2.42 -8.25
N GLU A 191 -5.58 -2.87 -7.18
CA GLU A 191 -6.79 -3.68 -7.26
C GLU A 191 -7.97 -2.89 -7.86
N LEU A 192 -8.15 -1.63 -7.45
CA LEU A 192 -9.17 -0.75 -8.03
C LEU A 192 -8.92 -0.51 -9.53
N LEU A 193 -7.67 -0.27 -9.93
CA LEU A 193 -7.29 -0.13 -11.34
C LEU A 193 -7.46 -1.43 -12.14
N THR A 194 -7.19 -2.57 -11.51
CA THR A 194 -7.45 -3.89 -12.10
C THR A 194 -8.95 -4.08 -12.36
N ILE A 195 -9.80 -3.73 -11.38
CA ILE A 195 -11.27 -3.77 -11.52
C ILE A 195 -11.73 -2.86 -12.68
N PHE A 196 -11.19 -1.64 -12.79
CA PHE A 196 -11.49 -0.75 -13.92
C PHE A 196 -11.01 -1.33 -15.26
N SER A 197 -9.84 -1.95 -15.30
CA SER A 197 -9.30 -2.60 -16.50
C SER A 197 -10.17 -3.76 -16.97
N VAL A 198 -10.62 -4.61 -16.05
CA VAL A 198 -11.54 -5.71 -16.37
C VAL A 198 -12.90 -5.19 -16.85
N PHE A 199 -13.42 -4.12 -16.23
CA PHE A 199 -14.65 -3.48 -16.69
C PHE A 199 -14.55 -2.99 -18.14
N ILE A 200 -13.42 -2.37 -18.52
CA ILE A 200 -13.18 -1.89 -19.88
C ILE A 200 -13.26 -3.05 -20.86
N TRP A 201 -12.70 -4.21 -20.53
CA TRP A 201 -12.83 -5.41 -21.36
C TRP A 201 -14.25 -5.97 -21.39
N ALA A 202 -14.92 -6.08 -20.24
CA ALA A 202 -16.31 -6.54 -20.14
C ALA A 202 -17.30 -5.63 -20.90
N SER A 203 -16.97 -4.34 -21.05
CA SER A 203 -17.76 -3.36 -21.80
C SER A 203 -17.89 -3.63 -23.31
N ALA A 204 -17.20 -4.66 -23.80
CA ALA A 204 -17.49 -5.30 -25.09
C ALA A 204 -18.99 -5.61 -25.23
N ARG A 205 -19.70 -5.86 -24.13
CA ARG A 205 -21.16 -5.82 -24.07
C ARG A 205 -21.65 -4.45 -23.58
N ARG A 206 -22.46 -3.77 -24.39
CA ARG A 206 -23.05 -2.44 -24.06
C ARG A 206 -23.90 -2.44 -22.78
N SER A 207 -24.35 -3.61 -22.33
CA SER A 207 -25.09 -3.76 -21.08
C SER A 207 -24.25 -3.47 -19.84
N PHE A 208 -22.91 -3.60 -19.92
CA PHE A 208 -22.00 -3.19 -18.87
C PHE A 208 -21.87 -1.67 -18.85
N GLN A 209 -22.43 -1.07 -17.80
CA GLN A 209 -22.41 0.36 -17.52
C GLN A 209 -21.45 0.69 -16.37
N PRO A 210 -20.89 1.91 -16.29
CA PRO A 210 -19.85 2.22 -15.32
C PRO A 210 -20.31 2.15 -13.86
N TRP A 211 -21.61 2.30 -13.58
CA TRP A 211 -22.11 2.15 -12.21
C TRP A 211 -21.95 0.71 -11.66
N HIS A 212 -21.91 -0.33 -12.51
CA HIS A 212 -21.66 -1.71 -12.04
C HIS A 212 -20.24 -1.87 -11.49
N VAL A 213 -19.24 -1.29 -12.17
CA VAL A 213 -17.85 -1.35 -11.72
C VAL A 213 -17.64 -0.52 -10.46
N LEU A 214 -18.44 0.53 -10.23
CA LEU A 214 -18.41 1.26 -8.95
C LEU A 214 -18.84 0.38 -7.77
N VAL A 215 -19.79 -0.55 -7.95
CA VAL A 215 -20.18 -1.49 -6.87
C VAL A 215 -19.00 -2.36 -6.47
N VAL A 216 -18.31 -2.93 -7.45
CA VAL A 216 -17.14 -3.80 -7.22
C VAL A 216 -15.94 -2.99 -6.73
N GLY A 217 -15.67 -1.82 -7.30
CA GLY A 217 -14.55 -0.96 -6.92
C GLY A 217 -14.68 -0.36 -5.53
N ILE A 218 -15.87 0.18 -5.18
CA ILE A 218 -16.15 0.67 -3.82
C ILE A 218 -16.18 -0.50 -2.83
N GLY A 219 -16.70 -1.66 -3.21
CA GLY A 219 -16.63 -2.88 -2.40
C GLY A 219 -15.19 -3.31 -2.11
N SER A 220 -14.32 -3.30 -3.12
CA SER A 220 -12.89 -3.55 -2.92
C SER A 220 -12.28 -2.52 -1.96
N TRP A 221 -12.48 -1.22 -2.17
CA TRP A 221 -11.97 -0.18 -1.28
C TRP A 221 -12.47 -0.32 0.16
N ALA A 222 -13.77 -0.54 0.34
CA ALA A 222 -14.41 -0.72 1.64
C ALA A 222 -13.89 -1.97 2.38
N SER A 223 -13.52 -3.03 1.65
CA SER A 223 -13.02 -4.27 2.25
C SER A 223 -11.73 -4.09 3.04
N TYR A 224 -10.83 -3.19 2.61
CA TYR A 224 -9.59 -2.94 3.35
C TYR A 224 -9.85 -2.25 4.70
N TYR A 225 -10.77 -1.29 4.74
CA TYR A 225 -11.19 -0.65 5.99
C TYR A 225 -11.96 -1.62 6.89
N TYR A 226 -12.94 -2.35 6.33
CA TYR A 226 -13.77 -3.27 7.10
C TYR A 226 -12.94 -4.40 7.73
N ILE A 227 -12.05 -5.03 6.96
CA ILE A 227 -11.21 -6.12 7.47
C ILE A 227 -10.22 -5.62 8.52
N ALA A 228 -9.68 -4.41 8.38
CA ALA A 228 -8.88 -3.78 9.42
C ALA A 228 -9.68 -3.56 10.72
N GLY A 229 -10.93 -3.09 10.61
CA GLY A 229 -11.82 -2.89 11.76
C GLY A 229 -12.19 -4.20 12.45
N VAL A 230 -12.53 -5.24 11.69
CA VAL A 230 -12.77 -6.59 12.22
C VAL A 230 -11.53 -7.09 12.95
N ALA A 231 -10.35 -6.97 12.34
CA ALA A 231 -9.10 -7.44 12.92
C ALA A 231 -8.82 -6.79 14.28
N LYS A 232 -9.05 -5.48 14.42
CA LYS A 232 -8.91 -4.72 15.68
C LYS A 232 -9.95 -5.08 16.72
N TRP A 233 -11.21 -5.27 16.30
CA TRP A 233 -12.30 -5.62 17.21
C TRP A 233 -12.10 -6.97 17.91
N ILE A 234 -11.56 -7.95 17.19
CA ILE A 234 -11.34 -9.31 17.71
C ILE A 234 -9.91 -9.54 18.24
N TYR A 235 -9.09 -8.49 18.35
CA TYR A 235 -7.68 -8.65 18.68
C TYR A 235 -7.44 -8.81 20.18
N GLY A 236 -6.73 -9.89 20.53
CA GLY A 236 -6.37 -10.25 21.91
C GLY A 236 -7.57 -10.53 22.81
N PRO A 237 -7.41 -10.38 24.14
CA PRO A 237 -8.52 -10.44 25.10
C PRO A 237 -9.65 -9.45 24.73
N GLN A 238 -10.85 -9.70 25.24
CA GLN A 238 -12.07 -8.98 24.84
C GLN A 238 -11.87 -7.45 24.81
N TYR A 239 -11.87 -6.89 23.59
CA TYR A 239 -11.75 -5.46 23.30
C TYR A 239 -10.46 -4.79 23.81
N SER A 240 -9.41 -5.55 24.10
CA SER A 240 -8.16 -5.03 24.64
C SER A 240 -7.46 -4.06 23.69
N TRP A 241 -7.52 -4.26 22.37
CA TRP A 241 -7.04 -3.25 21.42
C TRP A 241 -7.78 -1.90 21.56
N LEU A 242 -9.09 -1.94 21.78
CA LEU A 242 -9.90 -0.73 21.90
C LEU A 242 -9.69 -0.01 23.23
N LEU A 243 -9.56 -0.76 24.32
CA LEU A 243 -9.64 -0.24 25.69
C LEU A 243 -8.27 -0.10 26.38
N GLU A 244 -7.28 -0.89 25.98
CA GLU A 244 -5.98 -0.98 26.67
C GLU A 244 -4.80 -0.56 25.81
N ASP A 245 -4.95 -0.59 24.48
CA ASP A 245 -3.90 -0.09 23.58
C ASP A 245 -3.72 1.41 23.71
N ARG A 246 -2.47 1.86 23.61
CA ARG A 246 -2.10 3.27 23.74
C ARG A 246 -1.54 3.75 22.42
N LEU A 247 -2.41 4.19 21.52
CA LEU A 247 -2.03 4.66 20.18
C LEU A 247 -0.97 5.78 20.21
N THR A 248 -0.95 6.58 21.27
CA THR A 248 0.13 7.55 21.52
C THR A 248 1.53 6.92 21.58
N ASN A 249 1.68 5.66 21.99
CA ASN A 249 2.98 4.97 21.99
C ASN A 249 3.55 4.81 20.57
N LEU A 250 2.71 4.64 19.54
CA LEU A 250 3.16 4.57 18.16
C LEU A 250 3.81 5.90 17.71
N ALA A 251 3.21 7.03 18.12
CA ALA A 251 3.76 8.36 17.85
C ALA A 251 5.12 8.55 18.55
N LEU A 252 5.24 8.10 19.80
CA LEU A 252 6.52 8.12 20.54
C LEU A 252 7.58 7.29 19.83
N ALA A 253 7.26 6.05 19.47
CA ALA A 253 8.18 5.18 18.76
C ALA A 253 8.60 5.76 17.41
N SER A 254 7.69 6.40 16.69
CA SER A 254 8.02 7.06 15.43
C SER A 254 8.95 8.27 15.61
N HIS A 255 8.70 9.12 16.61
CA HIS A 255 9.57 10.27 16.88
C HIS A 255 11.00 9.86 17.26
N MET A 256 11.13 8.79 18.06
CA MET A 256 12.42 8.21 18.41
C MET A 256 13.17 7.68 17.19
N ARG A 257 12.44 7.12 16.22
CA ARG A 257 13.01 6.69 14.93
C ARG A 257 13.41 7.85 14.03
N GLY A 258 12.90 9.05 14.27
CA GLY A 258 13.27 10.25 13.52
C GLY A 258 12.12 11.01 12.90
N TRP A 259 10.85 10.71 13.21
CA TRP A 259 9.74 11.58 12.82
C TRP A 259 9.82 12.92 13.56
N LEU A 260 9.77 14.05 12.86
CA LEU A 260 9.91 15.40 13.42
C LEU A 260 11.17 15.56 14.31
N PRO A 261 12.38 15.24 13.80
CA PRO A 261 13.60 15.22 14.61
C PRO A 261 14.06 16.62 15.06
N PHE A 262 13.46 17.67 14.49
CA PHE A 262 13.69 19.06 14.87
C PHE A 262 12.93 19.47 16.15
N ILE A 263 11.99 18.65 16.63
CA ILE A 263 11.32 18.85 17.90
C ILE A 263 12.13 18.09 18.96
N SER A 264 12.47 18.75 20.07
CA SER A 264 13.14 18.10 21.20
C SER A 264 12.27 16.98 21.78
N ASP A 265 12.91 15.91 22.24
CA ASP A 265 12.25 14.76 22.87
C ASP A 265 11.30 15.16 24.02
N GLU A 266 11.67 16.14 24.86
CA GLU A 266 10.84 16.64 25.96
C GLU A 266 9.55 17.33 25.47
N THR A 267 9.69 18.19 24.45
CA THR A 267 8.55 18.89 23.85
C THR A 267 7.59 17.91 23.18
N PHE A 268 8.12 16.93 22.45
CA PHE A 268 7.30 15.91 21.79
C PHE A 268 6.59 15.02 22.83
N ASN A 269 7.32 14.53 23.84
CA ASN A 269 6.74 13.76 24.96
C ASN A 269 5.65 14.56 25.70
N GLY A 270 5.86 15.85 25.94
CA GLY A 270 4.87 16.72 26.57
C GLY A 270 3.62 16.93 25.71
N LEU A 271 3.77 17.02 24.38
CA LEU A 271 2.64 17.08 23.46
C LEU A 271 1.84 15.77 23.49
N ILE A 272 2.51 14.64 23.31
CA ILE A 272 1.87 13.32 23.27
C ILE A 272 1.23 12.97 24.63
N GLY A 273 1.85 13.37 25.74
CA GLY A 273 1.27 13.24 27.08
C GLY A 273 -0.11 13.90 27.22
N ARG A 274 -0.35 15.02 26.51
CA ARG A 274 -1.68 15.68 26.48
C ARG A 274 -2.69 14.93 25.62
N PHE A 275 -2.25 14.16 24.63
CA PHE A 275 -3.12 13.35 23.76
C PHE A 275 -3.49 12.00 24.37
N ARG A 276 -2.65 11.47 25.27
CA ARG A 276 -2.84 10.14 25.90
C ARG A 276 -4.24 9.90 26.50
N PRO A 277 -4.89 10.86 27.20
CA PRO A 277 -6.26 10.65 27.69
C PRO A 277 -7.30 10.37 26.60
N TYR A 278 -6.99 10.70 25.34
CA TYR A 278 -7.87 10.51 24.19
C TYR A 278 -7.57 9.22 23.41
N ASP A 279 -6.64 8.35 23.84
CA ASP A 279 -6.29 7.11 23.13
C ASP A 279 -7.54 6.27 22.83
N VAL A 280 -8.40 6.02 23.82
CA VAL A 280 -9.66 5.28 23.62
C VAL A 280 -10.59 5.98 22.62
N SER A 281 -10.66 7.32 22.64
CA SER A 281 -11.48 8.07 21.69
C SER A 281 -10.94 7.97 20.26
N LEU A 282 -9.62 7.95 20.09
CA LEU A 282 -8.95 7.73 18.80
C LEU A 282 -9.18 6.29 18.30
N SER A 283 -9.12 5.29 19.18
CA SER A 283 -9.42 3.90 18.87
C SER A 283 -10.89 3.72 18.45
N VAL A 284 -11.83 4.32 19.19
CA VAL A 284 -13.26 4.33 18.85
C VAL A 284 -13.49 5.01 17.50
N PHE A 285 -12.89 6.19 17.26
CA PHE A 285 -12.99 6.87 15.97
C PHE A 285 -12.48 5.99 14.83
N THR A 286 -11.32 5.34 15.02
CA THR A 286 -10.73 4.43 14.03
C THR A 286 -11.68 3.29 13.70
N LEU A 287 -12.24 2.62 14.71
CA LEU A 287 -13.23 1.55 14.50
C LEU A 287 -14.51 2.04 13.83
N ILE A 288 -15.00 3.24 14.18
CA ILE A 288 -16.16 3.83 13.52
C ILE A 288 -15.90 3.95 12.03
N VAL A 289 -14.79 4.58 11.62
CA VAL A 289 -14.43 4.78 10.21
C VAL A 289 -14.26 3.44 9.49
N GLU A 290 -13.57 2.49 10.12
CA GLU A 290 -13.27 1.18 9.54
C GLU A 290 -14.51 0.31 9.38
N PHE A 291 -15.34 0.15 10.42
CA PHE A 291 -16.57 -0.63 10.33
C PHE A 291 -17.66 0.02 9.49
N GLY A 292 -17.82 1.34 9.61
CA GLY A 292 -18.85 2.03 8.86
C GLY A 292 -18.60 1.99 7.35
N ALA A 293 -17.39 1.67 6.89
CA ALA A 293 -17.11 1.41 5.48
C ALA A 293 -18.01 0.31 4.88
N LEU A 294 -18.45 -0.67 5.70
CA LEU A 294 -19.34 -1.76 5.26
C LEU A 294 -20.67 -1.24 4.71
N VAL A 295 -21.23 -0.17 5.28
CA VAL A 295 -22.60 0.30 4.99
C VAL A 295 -22.62 1.74 4.47
N ALA A 296 -21.79 2.62 5.02
CA ALA A 296 -21.83 4.06 4.74
C ALA A 296 -21.57 4.39 3.26
N PHE A 297 -20.67 3.66 2.60
CA PHE A 297 -20.39 3.85 1.17
C PHE A 297 -21.59 3.50 0.27
N PHE A 298 -22.44 2.57 0.70
CA PHE A 298 -23.56 2.04 -0.09
C PHE A 298 -24.91 2.69 0.26
N LEU A 299 -24.97 3.51 1.31
CA LEU A 299 -26.23 4.10 1.79
C LEU A 299 -26.73 5.24 0.89
N HIS A 300 -25.90 6.27 0.69
CA HIS A 300 -26.25 7.45 -0.09
C HIS A 300 -24.99 8.26 -0.48
N ARG A 301 -25.04 9.01 -1.59
CA ARG A 301 -23.88 9.77 -2.11
C ARG A 301 -23.27 10.75 -1.11
N LYS A 302 -24.12 11.45 -0.33
CA LYS A 302 -23.66 12.40 0.70
C LYS A 302 -22.94 11.68 1.84
N VAL A 303 -23.44 10.50 2.23
CA VAL A 303 -22.84 9.69 3.29
C VAL A 303 -21.54 9.09 2.81
N ALA A 304 -21.48 8.55 1.59
CA ALA A 304 -20.25 8.06 0.99
C ALA A 304 -19.19 9.15 0.86
N ARG A 305 -19.57 10.37 0.43
CA ARG A 305 -18.66 11.53 0.39
C ARG A 305 -18.10 11.87 1.76
N LEU A 306 -18.97 11.94 2.77
CA LEU A 306 -18.54 12.13 4.16
C LEU A 306 -17.58 11.01 4.60
N TRP A 307 -17.88 9.77 4.23
CA TRP A 307 -17.06 8.63 4.61
C TRP A 307 -15.67 8.65 3.98
N PHE A 308 -15.57 8.97 2.67
CA PHE A 308 -14.27 9.19 2.03
C PHE A 308 -13.49 10.33 2.70
N PHE A 309 -14.17 11.39 3.15
CA PHE A 309 -13.55 12.47 3.93
C PHE A 309 -13.05 11.96 5.29
N LEU A 310 -13.82 11.17 6.02
CA LEU A 310 -13.38 10.57 7.28
C LEU A 310 -12.18 9.61 7.08
N CYS A 311 -12.19 8.81 6.01
CA CYS A 311 -11.04 7.98 5.62
C CYS A 311 -9.81 8.84 5.29
N PHE A 312 -9.97 9.97 4.60
CA PHE A 312 -8.89 10.93 4.37
C PHE A 312 -8.34 11.46 5.70
N CYS A 313 -9.21 11.93 6.60
CA CYS A 313 -8.84 12.45 7.92
C CYS A 313 -8.12 11.41 8.78
N LEU A 314 -8.55 10.14 8.76
CA LEU A 314 -7.88 9.05 9.46
C LEU A 314 -6.43 8.89 8.98
N ASN A 315 -6.22 8.79 7.67
CA ASN A 315 -4.87 8.64 7.08
C ASN A 315 -3.99 9.88 7.33
N PHE A 316 -4.58 11.08 7.26
CA PHE A 316 -3.88 12.32 7.56
C PHE A 316 -3.51 12.43 9.05
N GLY A 317 -4.39 11.99 9.95
CA GLY A 317 -4.12 11.91 11.39
C GLY A 317 -2.97 10.95 11.70
N ILE A 318 -2.97 9.77 11.07
CA ILE A 318 -1.85 8.80 11.15
C ILE A 318 -0.55 9.48 10.72
N PHE A 319 -0.52 10.11 9.53
CA PHE A 319 0.67 10.80 9.05
C PHE A 319 1.16 11.88 10.01
N THR A 320 0.25 12.70 10.55
CA THR A 320 0.60 13.78 11.47
C THR A 320 1.24 13.25 12.76
N LEU A 321 0.71 12.15 13.30
CA LEU A 321 1.18 11.58 14.57
C LEU A 321 2.45 10.73 14.40
N THR A 322 2.60 10.02 13.28
CA THR A 322 3.60 8.96 13.15
C THR A 322 4.51 9.08 11.92
N GLY A 323 4.32 10.07 11.04
CA GLY A 323 5.08 10.17 9.80
C GLY A 323 4.78 9.09 8.76
N VAL A 324 3.82 8.19 9.03
CA VAL A 324 3.37 7.17 8.08
C VAL A 324 2.39 7.82 7.09
N CYS A 325 2.88 8.12 5.89
CA CYS A 325 2.19 8.85 4.84
C CYS A 325 1.48 7.89 3.87
N PHE A 326 0.21 7.61 4.13
CA PHE A 326 -0.68 6.91 3.20
C PHE A 326 -1.18 7.84 2.07
N TRP A 327 -0.29 8.61 1.44
CA TRP A 327 -0.67 9.63 0.43
C TRP A 327 -1.51 9.06 -0.72
N LYS A 328 -1.23 7.82 -1.13
CA LYS A 328 -1.96 7.08 -2.17
C LYS A 328 -3.44 6.96 -1.80
N TRP A 329 -3.71 6.60 -0.55
CA TRP A 329 -5.06 6.45 0.01
C TRP A 329 -5.74 7.81 0.16
N MET A 330 -5.01 8.80 0.65
CA MET A 330 -5.51 10.18 0.74
C MET A 330 -5.91 10.72 -0.63
N LEU A 331 -5.09 10.54 -1.66
CA LEU A 331 -5.40 10.99 -3.02
C LEU A 331 -6.59 10.23 -3.63
N VAL A 332 -6.68 8.90 -3.46
CA VAL A 332 -7.86 8.15 -3.93
C VAL A 332 -9.13 8.63 -3.22
N ASN A 333 -9.09 8.77 -1.89
CA ASN A 333 -10.21 9.32 -1.12
C ASN A 333 -10.58 10.72 -1.63
N TRP A 334 -9.60 11.58 -1.92
CA TRP A 334 -9.82 12.91 -2.48
C TRP A 334 -10.48 12.88 -3.86
N VAL A 335 -10.01 12.01 -4.76
CA VAL A 335 -10.61 11.81 -6.09
C VAL A 335 -12.08 11.38 -5.94
N PHE A 336 -12.39 10.47 -5.01
CA PHE A 336 -13.77 10.08 -4.73
C PHE A 336 -14.61 11.20 -4.09
N ILE A 337 -14.07 12.00 -3.16
CA ILE A 337 -14.76 13.17 -2.57
C ILE A 337 -15.13 14.16 -3.66
N TYR A 338 -14.16 14.49 -4.52
CA TYR A 338 -14.36 15.41 -5.63
C TYR A 338 -15.42 14.88 -6.61
N TRP A 339 -15.28 13.61 -7.00
CA TRP A 339 -16.16 12.98 -7.98
C TRP A 339 -17.59 12.83 -7.46
N THR A 340 -17.77 12.39 -6.20
CA THR A 340 -19.09 12.26 -5.55
C THR A 340 -19.72 13.61 -5.17
N GLY A 341 -18.92 14.67 -5.10
CA GLY A 341 -19.38 16.03 -4.82
C GLY A 341 -20.01 16.76 -6.00
N ARG A 342 -19.83 16.26 -7.23
CA ARG A 342 -20.42 16.89 -8.43
C ARG A 342 -21.94 16.71 -8.45
N THR A 343 -22.67 17.82 -8.48
CA THR A 343 -24.14 17.80 -8.61
C THR A 343 -24.56 17.32 -10.00
N GLY A 344 -25.73 16.69 -10.07
CA GLY A 344 -26.32 16.28 -11.35
C GLY A 344 -25.63 15.10 -12.05
N THR A 345 -24.84 14.27 -11.35
CA THR A 345 -24.23 13.05 -11.91
C THR A 345 -25.19 11.86 -11.86
N PRO A 346 -25.87 11.49 -12.96
CA PRO A 346 -26.91 10.46 -12.93
C PRO A 346 -26.35 9.04 -12.74
N ILE A 347 -25.05 8.84 -12.96
CA ILE A 347 -24.37 7.57 -12.64
C ILE A 347 -24.45 7.22 -11.15
N LEU A 348 -24.31 8.20 -10.26
CA LEU A 348 -24.40 7.99 -8.81
C LEU A 348 -25.85 7.75 -8.40
N ASP A 349 -26.79 8.50 -8.98
CA ASP A 349 -28.21 8.30 -8.70
C ASP A 349 -28.66 6.89 -9.12
N LYS A 350 -28.13 6.39 -10.25
CA LYS A 350 -28.32 5.00 -10.70
C LYS A 350 -27.62 3.97 -9.80
N PHE A 351 -26.41 4.24 -9.33
CA PHE A 351 -25.72 3.39 -8.36
C PHE A 351 -26.58 3.21 -7.09
N TYR A 352 -27.08 4.29 -6.51
CA TYR A 352 -27.86 4.24 -5.27
C TYR A 352 -29.30 3.72 -5.44
N SER A 353 -29.84 3.64 -6.67
CA SER A 353 -31.21 3.15 -6.92
C SER A 353 -31.33 1.62 -6.94
N HIS A 354 -30.23 0.89 -7.17
CA HIS A 354 -30.21 -0.57 -7.34
C HIS A 354 -29.78 -1.29 -6.06
N LYS A 355 -30.66 -1.36 -5.06
CA LYS A 355 -30.38 -1.90 -3.73
C LYS A 355 -29.93 -3.36 -3.73
N LEU A 356 -30.45 -4.23 -4.60
CA LEU A 356 -29.96 -5.62 -4.67
C LEU A 356 -28.47 -5.70 -5.02
N ALA A 357 -28.02 -4.92 -6.01
CA ALA A 357 -26.61 -4.88 -6.40
C ALA A 357 -25.74 -4.29 -5.28
N LEU A 358 -26.24 -3.29 -4.55
CA LEU A 358 -25.53 -2.74 -3.39
C LEU A 358 -25.44 -3.74 -2.25
N MET A 359 -26.51 -4.49 -1.96
CA MET A 359 -26.48 -5.57 -0.94
C MET A 359 -25.48 -6.66 -1.32
N LEU A 360 -25.38 -7.02 -2.61
CA LEU A 360 -24.31 -7.90 -3.09
C LEU A 360 -22.93 -7.28 -2.85
N GLY A 361 -22.75 -5.98 -3.13
CA GLY A 361 -21.53 -5.24 -2.80
C GLY A 361 -21.16 -5.36 -1.33
N VAL A 362 -22.10 -5.07 -0.43
CA VAL A 362 -21.93 -5.23 1.03
C VAL A 362 -21.58 -6.67 1.41
N ALA A 363 -22.26 -7.66 0.82
CA ALA A 363 -21.95 -9.07 1.05
C ALA A 363 -20.52 -9.41 0.62
N THR A 364 -20.06 -8.90 -0.54
CA THR A 364 -18.66 -9.14 -0.98
C THR A 364 -17.64 -8.51 -0.03
N VAL A 365 -17.93 -7.35 0.58
CA VAL A 365 -17.10 -6.73 1.62
C VAL A 365 -17.07 -7.63 2.86
N PHE A 366 -18.23 -8.10 3.31
CA PHE A 366 -18.34 -8.96 4.49
C PHE A 366 -17.53 -10.26 4.33
N TYR A 367 -17.63 -10.91 3.17
CA TYR A 367 -16.91 -12.17 2.87
C TYR A 367 -15.49 -11.97 2.31
N SER A 368 -14.98 -10.74 2.27
CA SER A 368 -13.66 -10.44 1.70
C SER A 368 -12.50 -11.06 2.49
N GLY A 369 -12.71 -11.38 3.78
CA GLY A 369 -11.72 -12.08 4.61
C GLY A 369 -11.31 -13.45 4.09
N ASN A 370 -12.18 -14.12 3.31
CA ASN A 370 -11.87 -15.40 2.66
C ASN A 370 -11.03 -15.26 1.38
N ARG A 371 -10.68 -14.02 1.00
CA ARG A 371 -9.88 -13.69 -0.18
C ARG A 371 -10.44 -14.19 -1.53
N ILE A 372 -11.74 -14.48 -1.57
CA ILE A 372 -12.43 -14.99 -2.78
C ILE A 372 -12.51 -13.90 -3.86
N TRP A 373 -13.00 -12.73 -3.46
CA TRP A 373 -13.32 -11.64 -4.37
C TRP A 373 -12.33 -10.50 -4.33
N TYR A 374 -11.79 -10.21 -3.15
CA TYR A 374 -10.81 -9.16 -2.91
C TYR A 374 -9.61 -9.76 -2.17
N ASN A 375 -8.45 -9.09 -2.17
CA ASN A 375 -7.30 -9.54 -1.38
C ASN A 375 -6.91 -8.48 -0.33
N PRO A 376 -7.84 -8.08 0.56
CA PRO A 376 -7.56 -7.07 1.56
C PRO A 376 -6.40 -7.52 2.43
N GLN A 377 -5.62 -6.55 2.91
CA GLN A 377 -4.58 -6.85 3.87
C GLN A 377 -5.23 -7.43 5.13
N THR A 378 -4.93 -8.69 5.41
CA THR A 378 -5.30 -9.29 6.69
C THR A 378 -4.20 -8.93 7.69
N HIS A 379 -4.57 -8.62 8.94
CA HIS A 379 -3.63 -8.36 10.05
C HIS A 379 -3.01 -6.94 10.14
N VAL A 380 -3.71 -5.87 9.74
CA VAL A 380 -3.32 -4.49 10.14
C VAL A 380 -3.79 -4.21 11.57
N VAL A 381 -3.21 -4.96 12.50
CA VAL A 381 -3.51 -4.88 13.94
C VAL A 381 -2.32 -5.38 14.75
N TRP A 382 -2.01 -4.65 15.82
CA TRP A 382 -0.94 -4.90 16.77
C TRP A 382 -1.23 -4.08 18.03
N TYR A 383 -0.44 -4.27 19.07
CA TYR A 383 -0.38 -3.38 20.23
C TYR A 383 0.79 -2.42 20.13
N ASP A 384 0.59 -1.17 20.51
CA ASP A 384 1.62 -0.14 20.55
C ASP A 384 2.30 -0.08 21.93
N THR A 385 3.62 -0.23 21.97
CA THR A 385 4.37 -0.31 23.24
C THR A 385 5.33 0.87 23.44
N GLN A 386 5.73 1.08 24.70
CA GLN A 386 6.72 2.08 25.07
C GLN A 386 8.16 1.64 24.79
N PHE A 387 8.35 0.42 24.28
CA PHE A 387 9.66 -0.15 23.99
C PHE A 387 9.93 -0.14 22.50
N LEU A 388 11.11 0.32 22.10
CA LEU A 388 11.52 0.40 20.72
C LEU A 388 12.84 -0.34 20.50
N GLU A 389 12.81 -1.24 19.52
CA GLU A 389 13.97 -1.85 18.90
C GLU A 389 14.28 -1.09 17.61
N GLN A 390 15.32 -0.25 17.65
CA GLN A 390 15.77 0.50 16.48
C GLN A 390 17.07 -0.10 15.94
N TYR A 391 17.16 -0.13 14.62
CA TYR A 391 18.34 -0.56 13.90
C TYR A 391 18.80 0.56 12.96
N ASP A 392 20.02 1.03 13.17
CA ASP A 392 20.65 2.07 12.36
C ASP A 392 21.69 1.44 11.45
N ILE A 393 21.63 1.79 10.16
CA ILE A 393 22.66 1.40 9.19
C ILE A 393 23.70 2.51 9.16
N MET A 394 24.93 2.15 9.52
CA MET A 394 26.08 3.03 9.47
C MET A 394 27.03 2.58 8.37
N VAL A 395 27.67 3.53 7.71
CA VAL A 395 28.77 3.27 6.77
C VAL A 395 30.06 3.86 7.31
N VAL A 396 31.15 3.15 7.07
CA VAL A 396 32.51 3.57 7.37
C VAL A 396 33.19 3.97 6.06
N GLY A 397 33.66 5.21 5.99
CA GLY A 397 34.36 5.74 4.83
C GLY A 397 35.79 5.22 4.69
N LYS A 398 36.50 5.65 3.64
CA LYS A 398 37.94 5.38 3.45
C LYS A 398 38.80 6.06 4.52
N SER A 399 38.34 7.21 5.03
CA SER A 399 38.93 7.94 6.17
C SER A 399 38.81 7.20 7.50
N GLY A 400 37.94 6.18 7.59
CA GLY A 400 37.53 5.55 8.84
C GLY A 400 36.40 6.28 9.56
N GLU A 401 35.93 7.42 9.05
CA GLU A 401 34.79 8.14 9.61
C GLU A 401 33.47 7.37 9.43
N LYS A 402 32.59 7.48 10.42
CA LYS A 402 31.28 6.81 10.44
C LYS A 402 30.16 7.78 10.11
N TYR A 403 29.24 7.33 9.27
CA TYR A 403 28.08 8.09 8.85
C TYR A 403 26.81 7.27 8.97
N VAL A 404 25.73 7.91 9.39
CA VAL A 404 24.38 7.34 9.38
C VAL A 404 23.89 7.36 7.93
N VAL A 405 23.36 6.23 7.46
CA VAL A 405 22.68 6.17 6.16
C VAL A 405 21.21 6.49 6.38
N ASP A 406 20.70 7.53 5.71
CA ASP A 406 19.27 7.82 5.70
C ASP A 406 18.51 6.62 5.09
N PRO A 407 17.44 6.10 5.72
CA PRO A 407 16.69 5.00 5.14
C PRO A 407 16.10 5.27 3.74
N ASN A 408 15.86 6.52 3.37
CA ASN A 408 15.42 6.92 2.03
C ASN A 408 16.55 6.82 0.99
N TYR A 409 17.81 6.71 1.44
CA TYR A 409 18.98 6.49 0.58
C TYR A 409 18.91 5.15 -0.17
N PHE A 410 18.02 4.24 0.26
CA PHE A 410 17.76 2.94 -0.37
C PHE A 410 16.65 2.98 -1.44
N ALA A 411 16.14 4.16 -1.80
CA ALA A 411 15.12 4.29 -2.83
C ALA A 411 15.57 3.63 -4.18
N PRO A 412 14.65 2.98 -4.90
CA PRO A 412 13.21 2.85 -4.62
C PRO A 412 12.84 1.74 -3.62
N GLN A 413 13.81 1.05 -3.01
CA GLN A 413 13.56 -0.02 -2.04
C GLN A 413 13.48 0.47 -0.58
N ASP A 414 13.37 1.77 -0.36
CA ASP A 414 13.43 2.45 0.94
C ASP A 414 12.40 1.93 1.95
N MET A 415 11.22 1.47 1.52
CA MET A 415 10.17 1.01 2.44
C MET A 415 10.66 -0.05 3.45
N HIS A 416 11.44 -1.04 2.99
CA HIS A 416 12.02 -2.06 3.88
C HIS A 416 12.94 -1.44 4.92
N PHE A 417 13.76 -0.49 4.47
CA PHE A 417 14.82 0.07 5.29
C PHE A 417 14.27 1.08 6.30
N VAL A 418 13.26 1.85 5.92
CA VAL A 418 12.61 2.80 6.82
C VAL A 418 11.82 2.06 7.91
N GLN A 419 11.21 0.90 7.59
CA GLN A 419 10.60 0.03 8.60
C GLN A 419 11.62 -0.52 9.61
N GLY A 420 12.88 -0.71 9.20
CA GLY A 420 14.02 -1.09 10.04
C GLY A 420 13.80 -2.35 10.87
N ALA A 421 13.07 -3.32 10.35
CA ALA A 421 12.86 -4.63 10.97
C ALA A 421 14.05 -5.57 10.74
N PHE A 422 15.27 -5.13 11.09
CA PHE A 422 16.52 -5.84 10.73
C PHE A 422 16.98 -6.90 11.73
N CYS A 423 16.14 -7.28 12.68
CA CYS A 423 16.48 -8.28 13.69
C CYS A 423 16.99 -9.59 13.05
N TYR A 424 16.42 -9.98 11.90
CA TYR A 424 16.84 -11.16 11.12
C TYR A 424 18.28 -11.08 10.61
N ALA A 425 18.80 -9.88 10.39
CA ALA A 425 20.13 -9.62 9.85
C ALA A 425 21.22 -9.57 10.95
N THR A 426 20.85 -9.75 12.21
CA THR A 426 21.79 -9.74 13.36
C THR A 426 22.29 -11.14 13.70
N ASP A 427 23.44 -11.24 14.35
CA ASP A 427 24.05 -12.52 14.75
C ASP A 427 23.22 -13.33 15.76
N ASN A 428 22.88 -12.72 16.88
CA ASN A 428 22.29 -13.41 18.03
C ASN A 428 21.31 -12.53 18.82
N GLU A 429 20.72 -11.52 18.18
CA GLU A 429 19.78 -10.63 18.87
C GLU A 429 18.42 -11.28 19.08
N ARG A 430 17.72 -10.72 20.07
CA ARG A 430 16.35 -11.06 20.42
C ARG A 430 15.44 -9.89 20.09
N ALA A 431 14.16 -10.19 19.91
CA ALA A 431 13.12 -9.19 19.79
C ALA A 431 11.90 -9.53 20.66
N ILE A 432 11.30 -8.49 21.22
CA ILE A 432 9.95 -8.54 21.83
C ILE A 432 8.96 -7.61 21.13
N THR A 433 9.46 -6.70 20.29
CA THR A 433 8.68 -5.78 19.47
C THR A 433 9.05 -5.93 17.99
N HIS A 434 8.37 -5.17 17.15
CA HIS A 434 8.59 -5.07 15.71
C HIS A 434 8.73 -3.60 15.31
N ILE A 435 8.38 -3.29 14.06
CA ILE A 435 8.41 -1.95 13.48
C ILE A 435 7.65 -0.98 14.39
N TYR A 436 8.24 0.18 14.67
CA TYR A 436 7.64 1.23 15.52
C TYR A 436 7.20 0.75 16.92
N GLY A 437 7.93 -0.19 17.54
CA GLY A 437 7.62 -0.62 18.92
C GLY A 437 6.30 -1.38 19.05
N THR A 438 5.81 -1.94 17.95
CA THR A 438 4.58 -2.71 17.90
C THR A 438 4.81 -4.15 18.36
N THR A 439 3.81 -4.80 18.96
CA THR A 439 3.91 -6.21 19.34
C THR A 439 2.62 -6.96 19.07
N GLY A 440 2.77 -8.26 18.76
CA GLY A 440 1.65 -9.18 18.60
C GLY A 440 1.14 -9.80 19.91
N SER A 441 1.85 -9.58 21.03
CA SER A 441 1.54 -10.19 22.33
C SER A 441 0.92 -9.17 23.28
N TYR A 442 -0.29 -9.49 23.74
CA TYR A 442 -0.98 -8.72 24.76
C TYR A 442 -0.17 -8.68 26.08
N GLU A 443 0.44 -9.80 26.46
CA GLU A 443 1.24 -9.92 27.68
C GLU A 443 2.49 -9.02 27.64
N VAL A 444 3.17 -8.94 26.50
CA VAL A 444 4.32 -8.05 26.31
C VAL A 444 3.89 -6.59 26.43
N MET A 445 2.82 -6.19 25.74
CA MET A 445 2.29 -4.82 25.84
C MET A 445 1.94 -4.47 27.29
N LYS A 446 1.23 -5.36 27.98
CA LYS A 446 0.77 -5.13 29.35
C LYS A 446 1.95 -4.97 30.31
N GLN A 447 2.92 -5.88 30.28
CA GLN A 447 4.12 -5.79 31.10
C GLN A 447 4.89 -4.50 30.84
N LEU A 448 5.09 -4.13 29.57
CA LEU A 448 5.79 -2.90 29.21
C LEU A 448 5.05 -1.64 29.68
N ASN A 449 3.71 -1.66 29.74
CA ASN A 449 2.91 -0.55 30.27
C ASN A 449 2.88 -0.48 31.80
N GLU A 450 3.15 -1.59 32.50
CA GLU A 450 3.18 -1.69 33.97
C GLU A 450 4.57 -1.41 34.58
N PHE A 451 5.64 -1.53 33.79
CA PHE A 451 6.99 -1.29 34.28
C PHE A 451 7.21 0.15 34.76
N THR A 452 7.87 0.27 35.91
CA THR A 452 8.23 1.54 36.55
C THR A 452 9.74 1.80 36.52
N ASP A 453 10.53 0.76 36.21
CA ASP A 453 11.97 0.86 36.01
C ASP A 453 12.33 0.40 34.58
N PRO A 454 13.00 1.24 33.77
CA PRO A 454 13.47 0.86 32.44
C PRO A 454 14.32 -0.42 32.39
N LYS A 455 14.98 -0.81 33.50
CA LYS A 455 15.72 -2.08 33.59
C LYS A 455 14.81 -3.32 33.49
N GLN A 456 13.55 -3.21 33.89
CA GLN A 456 12.56 -4.29 33.75
C GLN A 456 12.27 -4.57 32.28
N ALA A 457 12.18 -3.52 31.45
CA ALA A 457 12.01 -3.66 30.00
C ALA A 457 13.21 -4.37 29.36
N LEU A 458 14.44 -4.03 29.76
CA LEU A 458 15.65 -4.73 29.32
C LEU A 458 15.66 -6.22 29.74
N ALA A 459 15.23 -6.51 30.97
CA ALA A 459 15.12 -7.89 31.45
C ALA A 459 14.07 -8.70 30.69
N LEU A 460 12.93 -8.10 30.34
CA LEU A 460 11.93 -8.72 29.47
C LEU A 460 12.50 -8.98 28.07
N HIS A 461 13.16 -7.99 27.47
CA HIS A 461 13.80 -8.12 26.15
C HIS A 461 14.81 -9.28 26.10
N ARG A 462 15.62 -9.48 27.15
CA ARG A 462 16.58 -10.61 27.24
C ARG A 462 15.91 -11.98 27.17
N ARG A 463 14.62 -12.07 27.51
CA ARG A 463 13.79 -13.30 27.39
C ARG A 463 13.06 -13.39 26.04
N GLY A 464 13.18 -12.37 25.18
CA GLY A 464 12.56 -12.31 23.86
C GLY A 464 13.01 -13.42 22.92
N ARG A 465 12.33 -13.54 21.78
CA ARG A 465 12.61 -14.59 20.80
C ARG A 465 13.88 -14.25 20.01
N MET A 466 14.77 -15.21 19.82
CA MET A 466 15.86 -15.05 18.85
C MET A 466 15.27 -14.87 17.45
N CYS A 467 15.66 -13.79 16.79
CA CYS A 467 15.09 -13.38 15.52
C CYS A 467 16.05 -13.61 14.34
N SER A 468 17.28 -14.04 14.60
CA SER A 468 18.30 -14.22 13.57
C SER A 468 17.88 -15.25 12.52
N ASN A 469 18.08 -14.92 11.25
CA ASN A 469 17.78 -15.79 10.13
C ASN A 469 18.94 -15.76 9.13
N PRO A 470 19.84 -16.75 9.14
CA PRO A 470 21.03 -16.76 8.30
C PRO A 470 20.74 -16.63 6.79
N LYS A 471 19.62 -17.21 6.31
CA LYS A 471 19.23 -17.13 4.90
C LYS A 471 18.83 -15.70 4.51
N GLN A 472 18.00 -15.05 5.31
CA GLN A 472 17.61 -13.66 5.04
C GLN A 472 18.76 -12.67 5.27
N ARG A 473 19.66 -12.96 6.23
CA ARG A 473 20.88 -12.19 6.44
C ARG A 473 21.79 -12.24 5.21
N ALA A 474 21.99 -13.42 4.60
CA ALA A 474 22.77 -13.52 3.38
C ALA A 474 22.20 -12.67 2.23
N VAL A 475 20.87 -12.61 2.09
CA VAL A 475 20.21 -11.74 1.11
C VAL A 475 20.43 -10.26 1.43
N PHE A 476 20.35 -9.87 2.71
CA PHE A 476 20.67 -8.51 3.15
C PHE A 476 22.12 -8.14 2.87
N ASP A 477 23.07 -9.05 3.15
CA ASP A 477 24.50 -8.84 2.92
C ASP A 477 24.81 -8.67 1.43
N ASP A 478 24.25 -9.53 0.58
CA ASP A 478 24.39 -9.42 -0.88
C ASP A 478 23.81 -8.10 -1.39
N TYR A 479 22.61 -7.73 -0.93
CA TYR A 479 21.99 -6.46 -1.27
C TYR A 479 22.88 -5.26 -0.92
N MET A 480 23.40 -5.21 0.32
CA MET A 480 24.27 -4.13 0.78
C MET A 480 25.57 -4.06 -0.01
N LYS A 481 26.22 -5.21 -0.25
CA LYS A 481 27.45 -5.29 -1.03
C LYS A 481 27.24 -4.79 -2.45
N ARG A 482 26.16 -5.23 -3.11
CA ARG A 482 25.84 -4.83 -4.48
C ARG A 482 25.47 -3.35 -4.56
N LEU A 483 24.60 -2.86 -3.68
CA LEU A 483 24.16 -1.46 -3.65
C LEU A 483 25.34 -0.51 -3.45
N PHE A 484 26.10 -0.66 -2.35
CA PHE A 484 27.19 0.26 -2.05
C PHE A 484 28.41 0.05 -2.96
N GLY A 485 28.66 -1.18 -3.43
CA GLY A 485 29.67 -1.42 -4.46
C GLY A 485 29.35 -0.70 -5.77
N ASN A 486 28.07 -0.63 -6.14
CA ASN A 486 27.63 0.14 -7.30
C ASN A 486 27.76 1.65 -7.07
N ILE A 487 27.37 2.16 -5.89
CA ILE A 487 27.51 3.57 -5.54
C ILE A 487 28.98 4.02 -5.52
N ASN A 488 29.87 3.20 -4.95
CA ASN A 488 31.31 3.48 -4.96
C ASN A 488 31.90 3.59 -6.38
N ARG A 489 31.32 2.87 -7.34
CA ARG A 489 31.77 2.89 -8.75
C ARG A 489 31.16 4.03 -9.55
N ASN A 490 29.87 4.26 -9.40
CA ASN A 490 29.08 5.06 -10.35
C ASN A 490 28.42 6.30 -9.71
N GLY A 491 28.53 6.47 -8.39
CA GLY A 491 27.74 7.45 -7.64
C GLY A 491 26.24 7.11 -7.68
N ARG A 492 25.39 8.14 -7.51
CA ARG A 492 23.94 8.05 -7.69
C ARG A 492 23.49 8.89 -8.89
N PRO A 493 23.17 8.28 -10.03
CA PRO A 493 22.69 9.03 -11.17
C PRO A 493 21.22 9.45 -10.99
N TYR A 494 20.85 10.60 -11.56
CA TYR A 494 19.47 11.10 -11.65
C TYR A 494 18.76 11.39 -10.30
N ASP A 495 19.48 11.69 -9.22
CA ASP A 495 18.87 12.03 -7.93
C ASP A 495 17.87 13.20 -8.01
N TRP A 496 17.99 14.08 -9.01
CA TRP A 496 17.04 15.18 -9.24
C TRP A 496 15.59 14.71 -9.48
N ILE A 497 15.37 13.47 -9.93
CA ILE A 497 14.01 12.97 -10.19
C ILE A 497 13.19 12.84 -8.91
N SER A 498 13.84 12.64 -7.76
CA SER A 498 13.22 12.61 -6.44
C SER A 498 12.47 13.91 -6.11
N MET A 499 12.90 15.06 -6.66
CA MET A 499 12.23 16.34 -6.47
C MET A 499 10.83 16.39 -7.11
N LEU A 500 10.62 15.59 -8.16
CA LEU A 500 9.33 15.37 -8.81
C LEU A 500 8.69 14.05 -8.36
N GLY A 501 9.36 13.35 -7.46
CA GLY A 501 9.01 12.04 -6.93
C GLY A 501 7.66 12.06 -6.23
N ALA A 502 7.02 10.90 -6.19
CA ALA A 502 5.89 10.71 -5.30
C ALA A 502 6.36 10.79 -3.83
N PRO A 503 5.52 11.24 -2.88
CA PRO A 503 5.92 11.34 -1.48
C PRO A 503 6.38 9.98 -0.94
N HIS A 504 7.41 9.98 -0.08
CA HIS A 504 7.81 8.78 0.65
C HIS A 504 6.65 8.28 1.52
N HIS A 505 6.55 6.95 1.65
CA HIS A 505 5.53 6.35 2.51
C HIS A 505 5.82 6.54 3.99
N LEU A 506 7.09 6.57 4.39
CA LEU A 506 7.52 6.73 5.77
C LEU A 506 8.49 7.90 5.87
N TRP A 507 8.16 8.87 6.71
CA TRP A 507 8.97 10.07 6.88
C TRP A 507 9.81 9.94 8.14
N VAL A 508 11.09 9.69 7.95
CA VAL A 508 12.06 9.52 9.02
C VAL A 508 13.26 10.42 8.71
N GLY A 509 13.64 11.26 9.65
CA GLY A 509 14.86 12.04 9.58
C GLY A 509 15.97 11.42 10.42
N ILE A 510 17.20 11.64 9.99
CA ILE A 510 18.40 11.12 10.66
C ILE A 510 18.80 11.95 11.89
N ARG A 511 19.38 11.27 12.88
CA ARG A 511 20.08 11.89 14.01
C ARG A 511 21.57 11.54 13.91
N GLY A 512 22.42 12.46 13.44
CA GLY A 512 23.88 12.25 13.35
C GLY A 512 24.51 12.78 12.06
N LYS A 513 25.78 12.41 11.81
CA LYS A 513 26.48 12.77 10.57
C LYS A 513 25.97 11.91 9.43
N GLU A 514 25.28 12.52 8.48
CA GLU A 514 24.70 11.84 7.31
C GLU A 514 25.75 11.37 6.32
N TYR A 515 25.51 10.22 5.69
CA TYR A 515 26.22 9.80 4.49
C TYR A 515 25.61 10.46 3.24
N LYS A 516 26.36 11.40 2.65
CA LYS A 516 26.02 12.12 1.40
C LYS A 516 27.01 11.84 0.27
N GLN A 517 27.61 10.65 0.25
CA GLN A 517 28.65 10.27 -0.72
C GLN A 517 29.95 11.08 -0.65
N GLN A 518 30.24 11.70 0.49
CA GLN A 518 31.47 12.47 0.67
C GLN A 518 32.75 11.61 0.49
N GLU A 519 32.67 10.29 0.60
CA GLU A 519 33.77 9.37 0.34
C GLU A 519 33.27 7.95 0.03
N LYS A 520 34.14 7.11 -0.55
CA LYS A 520 33.84 5.68 -0.81
C LYS A 520 33.61 4.93 0.51
N VAL A 521 32.62 4.04 0.52
CA VAL A 521 32.32 3.17 1.66
C VAL A 521 33.26 1.97 1.65
N THR A 522 33.88 1.67 2.80
CA THR A 522 34.74 0.49 3.00
C THR A 522 34.03 -0.62 3.77
N ARG A 523 33.13 -0.25 4.70
CA ARG A 523 32.40 -1.19 5.56
C ARG A 523 31.03 -0.66 5.92
N LEU A 524 30.05 -1.55 6.06
CA LEU A 524 28.77 -1.27 6.69
C LEU A 524 28.71 -1.87 8.10
N GLU A 525 28.04 -1.17 9.00
CA GLU A 525 27.80 -1.58 10.37
C GLU A 525 26.30 -1.47 10.68
N LEU A 526 25.69 -2.55 11.17
CA LEU A 526 24.32 -2.53 11.66
C LEU A 526 24.33 -2.36 13.18
N TRP A 527 23.85 -1.22 13.65
CA TRP A 527 23.77 -0.90 15.08
C TRP A 527 22.35 -1.07 15.58
N ARG A 528 22.19 -1.65 16.76
CA ARG A 528 20.91 -1.75 17.45
C ARG A 528 20.89 -0.83 18.65
N SER A 529 19.79 -0.11 18.80
CA SER A 529 19.48 0.72 19.95
C SER A 529 18.18 0.22 20.58
N LEU A 530 18.24 -0.18 21.85
CA LEU A 530 17.06 -0.49 22.66
C LEU A 530 16.68 0.74 23.45
N MET A 531 15.43 1.17 23.32
CA MET A 531 14.96 2.36 23.97
C MET A 531 13.61 2.13 24.64
N TYR A 532 13.37 2.82 25.76
CA TYR A 532 12.13 2.72 26.51
C TYR A 532 11.64 4.10 26.93
N ALA A 533 10.38 4.42 26.62
CA ALA A 533 9.76 5.69 26.94
C ALA A 533 9.06 5.63 28.30
N HIS A 534 9.64 6.26 29.33
CA HIS A 534 9.11 6.23 30.70
C HIS A 534 9.31 7.57 31.41
N GLY A 535 8.30 7.99 32.18
CA GLY A 535 8.35 9.24 32.96
C GLY A 535 8.52 10.50 32.10
N GLY A 536 8.01 10.49 30.86
CA GLY A 536 8.16 11.60 29.92
C GLY A 536 9.57 11.75 29.32
N LYS A 537 10.43 10.74 29.46
CA LYS A 537 11.79 10.70 28.92
C LYS A 537 12.03 9.42 28.13
N TYR A 538 12.96 9.47 27.18
CA TYR A 538 13.49 8.29 26.50
C TYR A 538 14.74 7.80 27.20
N HIS A 539 14.78 6.49 27.49
CA HIS A 539 15.91 5.83 28.11
C HIS A 539 16.55 4.91 27.09
N VAL A 540 17.80 5.21 26.70
CA VAL A 540 18.60 4.28 25.88
C VAL A 540 19.15 3.20 26.80
N LEU A 541 18.62 1.99 26.67
CA LEU A 541 18.94 0.86 27.55
C LEU A 541 20.19 0.13 27.11
N GLU A 542 20.39 0.04 25.80
CA GLU A 542 21.53 -0.63 25.19
C GLU A 542 21.75 -0.07 23.80
N LYS A 543 23.02 0.14 23.43
CA LYS A 543 23.42 0.41 22.05
C LYS A 543 24.58 -0.49 21.69
N LYS A 544 24.42 -1.31 20.66
CA LYS A 544 25.34 -2.40 20.33
C LYS A 544 25.50 -2.56 18.83
N LEU A 545 26.72 -2.89 18.40
CA LEU A 545 27.01 -3.32 17.04
C LEU A 545 26.62 -4.79 16.88
N THR A 546 25.72 -5.09 15.94
CA THR A 546 25.08 -6.41 15.84
C THR A 546 25.43 -7.19 14.57
N HIS A 547 25.97 -6.50 13.55
CA HIS A 547 26.44 -7.11 12.31
C HIS A 547 27.40 -6.18 11.56
N LYS A 548 28.29 -6.75 10.74
CA LYS A 548 29.26 -6.02 9.90
C LYS A 548 29.32 -6.62 8.50
N ILE A 549 29.51 -5.75 7.51
CA ILE A 549 29.65 -6.16 6.11
C ILE A 549 30.82 -5.39 5.50
N ASP A 550 31.91 -6.09 5.17
CA ASP A 550 33.04 -5.49 4.46
C ASP A 550 32.77 -5.43 2.95
N LEU A 551 33.13 -4.30 2.33
CA LEU A 551 33.02 -4.09 0.88
C LEU A 551 34.38 -4.36 0.21
N PRO A 552 34.51 -5.41 -0.61
CA PRO A 552 35.74 -5.65 -1.33
C PRO A 552 35.97 -4.53 -2.37
N ASN A 553 37.21 -4.07 -2.51
CA ASN A 553 37.66 -3.12 -3.55
C ASN A 553 37.11 -1.68 -3.40
N ALA A 554 37.17 -1.11 -2.20
CA ALA A 554 36.88 0.32 -1.99
C ALA A 554 38.01 1.27 -2.43
N ASP A 555 39.09 0.74 -3.02
CA ASP A 555 40.22 1.53 -3.50
C ASP A 555 39.94 2.28 -4.81
#